data_AF-A0A520HFM6-F1
#
_entry.id   AF-A0A520HFM6-F1
#
_cell.length_a   1.000
_cell.length_b   1.000
_cell.length_c   1.000
_cell.angle_alpha   90.00
_cell.angle_beta   90.00
_cell.angle_gamma   90.00
#
_symmetry.space_group_name_H-M   'P 1'
#
loop_
_entity.id
_entity.type
_entity.pdbx_description
1 polymer ?
#
loop_
_entity_poly.entity_id
_entity_poly.type
_entity_poly.pdbx_seq_one_letter_code
_entity_poly.pdbx_strand_id
1 'polypeptide(L)'
;MKPEATTADLIEGAFSAWPDEPAATASELRAVYAKLLRRRTELTEIARSQLSSQKGGRSGAMLDPRRVLAPIRLLRRAKWALGLTPPDGDQSLLPKLYRETADALPAAAAAEQTRRVAWVREMEEAFGAGATRTSIITTIAVAREAAVEEGVGTQNNARPLADALERFRTVHFDATVTAFRGLAGVADPVAALPEYGRGRANAVEAGSALRAAAAGFLDLVERNLQAFGDDQSARTGEVAKSLGEVEAALAAIASDLAAMEKQHAA
;
A
#
# COMPACT_ATOMS: atom_id res chain seq x y z
N MET A 1 15.33 -17.09 0.57
CA MET A 1 16.61 -17.82 0.63
C MET A 1 17.29 -17.77 -0.72
N LYS A 2 18.62 -17.64 -0.76
CA LYS A 2 19.41 -17.61 -1.99
C LYS A 2 19.27 -18.97 -2.72
N PRO A 3 19.29 -19.00 -4.07
CA PRO A 3 19.22 -20.23 -4.86
C PRO A 3 20.33 -21.25 -4.49
N GLU A 4 21.48 -20.74 -4.02
CA GLU A 4 22.68 -21.51 -3.67
C GLU A 4 22.92 -21.61 -2.15
N ALA A 5 21.88 -21.45 -1.32
CA ALA A 5 22.04 -21.51 0.12
C ALA A 5 22.68 -22.84 0.56
N THR A 6 23.81 -22.75 1.25
CA THR A 6 24.53 -23.90 1.79
C THR A 6 23.74 -24.54 2.93
N THR A 7 24.15 -25.75 3.34
CA THR A 7 23.58 -26.41 4.51
C THR A 7 23.78 -25.59 5.79
N ALA A 8 24.91 -24.87 5.89
CA ALA A 8 25.17 -23.97 7.01
C ALA A 8 24.20 -22.78 7.00
N ASP A 9 23.97 -22.16 5.84
CA ASP A 9 23.04 -21.03 5.70
C ASP A 9 21.59 -21.40 6.08
N LEU A 10 21.18 -22.63 5.76
CA LEU A 10 19.85 -23.16 6.12
C LEU A 10 19.69 -23.34 7.63
N ILE A 11 20.73 -23.85 8.30
CA ILE A 11 20.71 -24.07 9.75
C ILE A 11 20.80 -22.74 10.47
N GLU A 12 21.70 -21.85 10.05
CA GLU A 12 21.84 -20.51 10.61
C GLU A 12 20.53 -19.72 10.47
N GLY A 13 19.91 -19.73 9.29
CA GLY A 13 18.62 -19.07 9.08
C GLY A 13 17.45 -19.67 9.89
N ALA A 14 17.47 -20.97 10.19
CA ALA A 14 16.44 -21.59 11.02
C ALA A 14 16.51 -21.13 12.49
N PHE A 15 17.70 -20.80 12.98
CA PHE A 15 17.95 -20.38 14.36
C PHE A 15 18.27 -18.89 14.51
N SER A 16 18.34 -18.13 13.41
CA SER A 16 18.64 -16.70 13.42
C SER A 16 17.57 -15.92 14.18
N ALA A 17 17.94 -14.73 14.66
CA ALA A 17 16.97 -13.80 15.21
C ALA A 17 15.90 -13.49 14.16
N TRP A 18 14.65 -13.46 14.60
CA TRP A 18 13.53 -13.04 13.77
C TRP A 18 13.28 -11.55 14.02
N PRO A 19 12.86 -10.77 13.02
CA PRO A 19 12.55 -9.35 13.22
C PRO A 19 11.40 -9.20 14.23
N ASP A 20 11.45 -8.19 15.09
CA ASP A 20 10.36 -7.96 16.05
C ASP A 20 9.03 -7.63 15.35
N GLU A 21 9.12 -6.89 14.24
CA GLU A 21 7.99 -6.57 13.39
C GLU A 21 7.96 -7.42 12.11
N PRO A 22 6.86 -8.15 11.84
CA PRO A 22 6.73 -8.90 10.60
C PRO A 22 6.41 -7.97 9.42
N ALA A 23 6.85 -8.37 8.23
CA ALA A 23 6.48 -7.74 6.96
C ALA A 23 5.00 -7.94 6.57
N ALA A 24 4.27 -8.79 7.30
CA ALA A 24 2.84 -9.02 7.11
C ALA A 24 2.01 -7.79 7.50
N THR A 25 0.96 -7.50 6.72
CA THR A 25 0.07 -6.35 6.93
C THR A 25 -1.27 -6.76 7.56
N ALA A 26 -1.74 -7.99 7.32
CA ALA A 26 -2.95 -8.53 7.93
C ALA A 26 -2.74 -8.82 9.42
N SER A 27 -3.66 -8.32 10.23
CA SER A 27 -3.69 -8.51 11.69
C SER A 27 -3.62 -10.00 12.09
N GLU A 28 -4.25 -10.86 11.32
CA GLU A 28 -4.36 -12.30 11.53
C GLU A 28 -2.98 -12.95 11.40
N LEU A 29 -2.26 -12.64 10.33
CA LEU A 29 -0.92 -13.17 10.10
C LEU A 29 0.10 -12.57 11.07
N ARG A 30 -0.05 -11.29 11.43
CA ARG A 30 0.73 -10.63 12.48
C ARG A 30 0.51 -11.29 13.85
N ALA A 31 -0.72 -11.70 14.17
CA ALA A 31 -1.04 -12.39 15.42
C ALA A 31 -0.41 -13.79 15.48
N VAL A 32 -0.50 -14.56 14.38
CA VAL A 32 0.19 -15.86 14.27
C VAL A 32 1.70 -15.69 14.43
N TYR A 33 2.30 -14.70 13.75
CA TYR A 33 3.72 -14.39 13.87
C TYR A 33 4.11 -14.02 15.31
N ALA A 34 3.39 -13.09 15.94
CA ALA A 34 3.67 -12.65 17.31
C ALA A 34 3.58 -13.82 18.31
N LYS A 35 2.63 -14.73 18.12
CA LYS A 35 2.50 -15.93 18.95
C LYS A 35 3.73 -16.84 18.84
N LEU A 36 4.20 -17.09 17.62
CA LEU A 36 5.40 -17.88 17.37
C LEU A 36 6.66 -17.17 17.90
N LEU A 37 6.77 -15.86 17.68
CA LEU A 37 7.90 -15.04 18.13
C LEU A 37 8.06 -15.09 19.66
N ARG A 38 6.96 -14.95 20.41
CA ARG A 38 6.95 -15.05 21.89
C ARG A 38 7.48 -16.38 22.41
N ARG A 39 7.35 -17.46 21.63
CA ARG A 39 7.81 -18.81 21.99
C ARG A 39 9.12 -19.20 21.32
N ARG A 40 9.71 -18.33 20.48
CA ARG A 40 10.89 -18.63 19.66
C ARG A 40 12.08 -19.17 20.48
N THR A 41 12.38 -18.56 21.62
CA THR A 41 13.49 -19.00 22.47
C THR A 41 13.27 -20.42 22.97
N GLU A 42 12.07 -20.71 23.49
CA GLU A 42 11.69 -22.03 23.97
C GLU A 42 11.68 -23.08 22.84
N LEU A 43 11.15 -22.72 21.66
CA LEU A 43 11.19 -23.57 20.46
C LEU A 43 12.63 -23.88 20.02
N THR A 44 13.50 -22.87 20.08
CA THR A 44 14.92 -23.02 19.73
C THR A 44 15.64 -23.97 20.69
N GLU A 45 15.39 -23.84 22.00
CA GLU A 45 15.99 -24.73 23.00
C GLU A 45 15.48 -26.17 22.89
N ILE A 46 14.18 -26.37 22.61
CA ILE A 46 13.65 -27.71 22.36
C ILE A 46 14.26 -28.31 21.09
N ALA A 47 14.32 -27.56 20.00
CA ALA A 47 14.96 -28.02 18.77
C ALA A 47 16.44 -28.36 19.01
N ARG A 48 17.20 -27.50 19.71
CA ARG A 48 18.60 -27.75 20.06
C ARG A 48 18.77 -29.00 20.92
N SER A 49 17.91 -29.24 21.91
CA SER A 49 18.01 -30.43 22.77
C SER A 49 17.71 -31.73 22.02
N GLN A 50 16.77 -31.72 21.07
CA GLN A 50 16.42 -32.89 20.24
C GLN A 50 17.47 -33.18 19.16
N LEU A 51 18.16 -32.15 18.67
CA LEU A 51 19.21 -32.27 17.65
C LEU A 51 20.59 -32.56 18.26
N SER A 52 20.82 -32.10 19.49
CA SER A 52 22.06 -32.31 20.25
C SER A 52 21.95 -33.58 21.10
N SER A 53 22.32 -34.71 20.52
CA SER A 53 22.70 -35.87 21.31
C SER A 53 24.02 -35.55 22.05
N GLN A 54 23.90 -35.06 23.28
CA GLN A 54 24.90 -34.89 24.34
C GLN A 54 26.39 -35.07 23.98
N LYS A 55 27.13 -33.97 23.87
CA LYS A 55 28.38 -33.76 24.64
C LYS A 55 28.74 -32.28 24.75
N GLY A 56 28.61 -31.71 25.96
CA GLY A 56 29.47 -30.60 26.39
C GLY A 56 28.96 -29.16 26.23
N GLY A 57 27.66 -28.91 26.02
CA GLY A 57 27.05 -27.58 26.30
C GLY A 57 27.65 -26.38 25.56
N ARG A 58 28.37 -26.57 24.45
CA ARG A 58 28.92 -25.49 23.63
C ARG A 58 28.11 -25.30 22.36
N SER A 59 27.93 -24.05 21.97
CA SER A 59 27.49 -23.63 20.64
C SER A 59 28.54 -24.01 19.58
N GLY A 60 28.62 -25.30 19.27
CA GLY A 60 29.47 -25.87 18.23
C GLY A 60 28.65 -26.52 17.13
N ALA A 61 29.27 -26.71 15.96
CA ALA A 61 28.67 -27.26 14.74
C ALA A 61 27.75 -28.47 15.03
N MET A 62 26.54 -28.41 14.50
CA MET A 62 25.50 -29.43 14.70
C MET A 62 26.05 -30.82 14.32
N LEU A 63 25.94 -31.80 15.24
CA LEU A 63 26.52 -33.14 15.08
C LEU A 63 26.02 -33.87 13.82
N ASP A 64 24.76 -33.64 13.42
CA ASP A 64 24.21 -34.12 12.16
C ASP A 64 23.27 -33.09 11.51
N PRO A 65 23.75 -32.27 10.54
CA PRO A 65 22.95 -31.31 9.79
C PRO A 65 21.73 -31.93 9.10
N ARG A 66 21.75 -33.23 8.79
CA ARG A 66 20.67 -33.91 8.04
C ARG A 66 19.38 -33.99 8.85
N ARG A 67 19.47 -34.04 10.19
CA ARG A 67 18.30 -34.11 11.08
C ARG A 67 17.41 -32.86 11.05
N VAL A 68 17.98 -31.69 10.74
CA VAL A 68 17.21 -30.44 10.53
C VAL A 68 16.75 -30.30 9.10
N LEU A 69 17.60 -30.69 8.15
CA LEU A 69 17.33 -30.47 6.73
C LEU A 69 16.14 -31.30 6.21
N ALA A 70 15.98 -32.54 6.67
CA ALA A 70 14.88 -33.38 6.21
C ALA A 70 13.50 -32.78 6.57
N PRO A 71 13.23 -32.39 7.84
CA PRO A 71 12.00 -31.67 8.20
C PRO A 71 11.77 -30.37 7.42
N ILE A 72 12.79 -29.53 7.23
CA ILE A 72 12.67 -28.28 6.46
C ILE A 72 12.30 -28.57 5.00
N ARG A 73 12.93 -29.57 4.38
CA ARG A 73 12.63 -29.99 3.00
C ARG A 73 11.22 -30.56 2.88
N LEU A 74 10.76 -31.34 3.87
CA LEU A 74 9.39 -31.84 3.92
C LEU A 74 8.38 -30.69 4.01
N LEU A 75 8.61 -29.73 4.90
CA LEU A 75 7.75 -28.54 5.03
C LEU A 75 7.70 -27.72 3.72
N ARG A 76 8.85 -27.54 3.06
CA ARG A 76 8.91 -26.86 1.76
C ARG A 76 8.16 -27.63 0.66
N ARG A 77 8.28 -28.95 0.60
CA ARG A 77 7.54 -29.81 -0.35
C ARG A 77 6.04 -29.76 -0.09
N ALA A 78 5.64 -29.69 1.17
CA ALA A 78 4.26 -29.47 1.60
C ALA A 78 3.79 -28.02 1.42
N LYS A 79 4.56 -27.17 0.71
CA LYS A 79 4.24 -25.75 0.48
C LYS A 79 3.93 -24.98 1.76
N TRP A 80 4.67 -25.26 2.82
CA TRP A 80 4.53 -24.64 4.14
C TRP A 80 3.25 -25.02 4.91
N ALA A 81 2.44 -25.96 4.40
CA ALA A 81 1.31 -26.50 5.12
C ALA A 81 1.78 -27.31 6.34
N LEU A 82 1.13 -27.07 7.49
CA LEU A 82 1.38 -27.76 8.74
C LEU A 82 0.53 -29.03 8.80
N GLY A 83 1.04 -30.13 8.21
CA GLY A 83 0.31 -31.39 8.06
C GLY A 83 0.62 -32.49 9.08
N LEU A 84 1.32 -32.19 10.18
CA LEU A 84 1.52 -33.17 11.25
C LEU A 84 0.28 -33.25 12.13
N THR A 85 0.02 -34.43 12.69
CA THR A 85 -1.04 -34.63 13.68
C THR A 85 -0.40 -34.90 15.04
N PRO A 86 -0.32 -33.90 15.94
CA PRO A 86 0.18 -34.12 17.28
C PRO A 86 -0.74 -35.08 18.07
N PRO A 87 -0.23 -35.85 19.04
CA PRO A 87 -1.05 -36.77 19.83
C PRO A 87 -2.27 -36.08 20.46
N ASP A 88 -3.43 -36.77 20.38
CA ASP A 88 -4.68 -36.27 20.93
C ASP A 88 -4.59 -36.10 22.45
N GLY A 89 -5.13 -34.99 22.95
CA GLY A 89 -5.14 -34.68 24.39
C GLY A 89 -3.81 -34.17 24.98
N ASP A 90 -2.70 -34.21 24.25
CA ASP A 90 -1.42 -33.67 24.74
C ASP A 90 -1.46 -32.14 24.78
N GLN A 91 -1.53 -31.56 25.98
CA GLN A 91 -1.57 -30.12 26.22
C GLN A 91 -0.20 -29.50 26.47
N SER A 92 0.88 -30.26 26.28
CA SER A 92 2.23 -29.70 26.33
C SER A 92 2.40 -28.62 25.25
N LEU A 93 3.37 -27.74 25.49
CA LEU A 93 3.52 -26.50 24.74
C LEU A 93 3.62 -26.71 23.22
N LEU A 94 4.38 -27.71 22.76
CA LEU A 94 4.64 -27.95 21.35
C LEU A 94 3.40 -28.44 20.58
N PRO A 95 2.75 -29.55 20.96
CA PRO A 95 1.50 -30.01 20.34
C PRO A 95 0.40 -28.94 20.33
N LYS A 96 0.24 -28.20 21.44
CA LYS A 96 -0.74 -27.14 21.54
C LYS A 96 -0.44 -25.99 20.57
N LEU A 97 0.79 -25.48 20.58
CA LEU A 97 1.20 -24.39 19.67
C LEU A 97 1.09 -24.83 18.21
N TYR A 98 1.47 -26.07 17.89
CA TYR A 98 1.38 -26.61 16.54
C TYR A 98 -0.07 -26.63 16.03
N ARG A 99 -1.01 -27.18 16.80
CA ARG A 99 -2.44 -27.22 16.42
C ARG A 99 -3.00 -25.82 16.23
N GLU A 100 -2.80 -24.94 17.22
CA GLU A 100 -3.32 -23.58 17.15
C GLU A 100 -2.72 -22.78 15.98
N THR A 101 -1.45 -23.00 15.62
CA THR A 101 -0.85 -22.39 14.44
C THR A 101 -1.35 -23.03 13.14
N ALA A 102 -1.45 -24.36 13.07
CA ALA A 102 -1.96 -25.08 11.91
C ALA A 102 -3.41 -24.69 11.56
N ASP A 103 -4.24 -24.50 12.58
CA ASP A 103 -5.64 -24.10 12.43
C ASP A 103 -5.78 -22.64 11.96
N ALA A 104 -4.96 -21.74 12.51
CA ALA A 104 -5.05 -20.30 12.22
C ALA A 104 -4.35 -19.88 10.93
N LEU A 105 -3.29 -20.58 10.52
CA LEU A 105 -2.42 -20.17 9.41
C LEU A 105 -3.14 -20.04 8.06
N PRO A 106 -4.04 -20.95 7.65
CA PRO A 106 -4.73 -20.85 6.36
C PRO A 106 -5.56 -19.58 6.22
N ALA A 107 -6.39 -19.27 7.23
CA ALA A 107 -7.22 -18.07 7.22
C ALA A 107 -6.37 -16.79 7.28
N ALA A 108 -5.31 -16.80 8.09
CA ALA A 108 -4.37 -15.68 8.19
C ALA A 108 -3.63 -15.40 6.87
N ALA A 109 -3.19 -16.44 6.17
CA ALA A 109 -2.54 -16.33 4.87
C ALA A 109 -3.51 -15.82 3.79
N ALA A 110 -4.77 -16.27 3.80
CA ALA A 110 -5.81 -15.79 2.89
C ALA A 110 -6.13 -14.30 3.11
N ALA A 111 -6.18 -13.85 4.36
CA ALA A 111 -6.38 -12.44 4.71
C ALA A 111 -5.22 -11.56 4.19
N GLU A 112 -3.97 -12.00 4.36
CA GLU A 112 -2.79 -11.31 3.82
C GLU A 112 -2.82 -11.21 2.29
N GLN A 113 -3.14 -12.32 1.61
CA GLN A 113 -3.27 -12.35 0.15
C GLN A 113 -4.31 -11.34 -0.33
N THR A 114 -5.49 -11.36 0.29
CA THR A 114 -6.61 -10.48 -0.04
C THR A 114 -6.21 -9.02 0.09
N ARG A 115 -5.57 -8.64 1.21
CA ARG A 115 -5.10 -7.25 1.42
C ARG A 115 -4.08 -6.80 0.38
N ARG A 116 -3.11 -7.65 0.04
CA ARG A 116 -2.08 -7.32 -0.95
C ARG A 116 -2.63 -7.17 -2.36
N VAL A 117 -3.55 -8.06 -2.74
CA VAL A 117 -4.24 -8.00 -4.04
C VAL A 117 -5.15 -6.77 -4.10
N ALA A 118 -5.87 -6.45 -3.02
CA ALA A 118 -6.69 -5.25 -2.93
C ALA A 118 -5.84 -3.98 -3.10
N TRP A 119 -4.71 -3.88 -2.40
CA TRP A 119 -3.80 -2.75 -2.55
C TRP A 119 -3.31 -2.56 -3.98
N VAL A 120 -2.97 -3.65 -4.70
CA VAL A 120 -2.60 -3.54 -6.13
C VAL A 120 -3.74 -2.96 -6.95
N ARG A 121 -4.97 -3.45 -6.77
CA ARG A 121 -6.13 -2.94 -7.49
C ARG A 121 -6.33 -1.44 -7.24
N GLU A 122 -6.19 -1.01 -5.99
CA GLU A 122 -6.28 0.41 -5.63
C GLU A 122 -5.20 1.26 -6.31
N MET A 123 -3.97 0.75 -6.42
CA MET A 123 -2.89 1.46 -7.13
C MET A 123 -3.12 1.49 -8.64
N GLU A 124 -3.65 0.41 -9.22
CA GLU A 124 -4.00 0.33 -10.65
C GLU A 124 -5.18 1.22 -11.01
N GLU A 125 -6.16 1.34 -10.13
CA GLU A 125 -7.28 2.28 -10.28
C GLU A 125 -6.81 3.73 -10.17
N ALA A 126 -5.94 4.03 -9.20
CA ALA A 126 -5.48 5.40 -8.96
C ALA A 126 -4.49 5.91 -10.03
N PHE A 127 -3.59 5.04 -10.52
CA PHE A 127 -2.48 5.45 -11.39
C PHE A 127 -2.54 4.84 -12.79
N GLY A 128 -3.33 3.80 -12.99
CA GLY A 128 -3.40 3.01 -14.22
C GLY A 128 -2.60 1.70 -14.15
N ALA A 129 -3.12 0.64 -14.78
CA ALA A 129 -2.53 -0.70 -14.74
C ALA A 129 -1.09 -0.78 -15.31
N GLY A 130 -0.72 0.11 -16.22
CA GLY A 130 0.63 0.17 -16.81
C GLY A 130 1.57 1.17 -16.14
N ALA A 131 1.12 1.86 -15.08
CA ALA A 131 1.89 2.95 -14.50
C ALA A 131 3.12 2.43 -13.77
N THR A 132 4.26 3.05 -14.07
CA THR A 132 5.54 2.81 -13.41
C THR A 132 5.80 3.89 -12.38
N ARG A 133 6.67 3.62 -11.42
CA ARG A 133 7.12 4.62 -10.44
C ARG A 133 7.54 5.92 -11.12
N THR A 134 8.34 5.82 -12.20
CA THR A 134 8.83 6.97 -12.96
C THR A 134 7.67 7.73 -13.61
N SER A 135 6.76 7.04 -14.31
CA SER A 135 5.64 7.71 -14.97
C SER A 135 4.72 8.40 -13.97
N ILE A 136 4.43 7.77 -12.83
CA ILE A 136 3.61 8.37 -11.76
C ILE A 136 4.24 9.67 -11.26
N ILE A 137 5.53 9.63 -10.92
CA ILE A 137 6.26 10.81 -10.42
C ILE A 137 6.23 11.93 -11.46
N THR A 138 6.55 11.63 -12.71
CA THR A 138 6.59 12.61 -13.78
C THR A 138 5.21 13.23 -14.02
N THR A 139 4.16 12.42 -14.12
CA THR A 139 2.80 12.90 -14.37
C THR A 139 2.30 13.81 -13.23
N ILE A 140 2.51 13.42 -11.97
CA ILE A 140 2.10 14.25 -10.83
C ILE A 140 2.92 15.53 -10.75
N ALA A 141 4.23 15.47 -11.05
CA ALA A 141 5.08 16.67 -11.08
C ALA A 141 4.61 17.68 -12.14
N VAL A 142 4.30 17.20 -13.35
CA VAL A 142 3.75 18.04 -14.44
C VAL A 142 2.41 18.64 -14.05
N ALA A 143 1.49 17.85 -13.48
CA ALA A 143 0.19 18.36 -13.04
C ALA A 143 0.33 19.45 -11.96
N ARG A 144 1.30 19.30 -11.06
CA ARG A 144 1.60 20.31 -10.03
C ARG A 144 2.18 21.59 -10.63
N GLU A 145 3.09 21.47 -11.60
CA GLU A 145 3.68 22.62 -12.29
C GLU A 145 2.61 23.40 -13.05
N ALA A 146 1.76 22.72 -13.81
CA ALA A 146 0.63 23.33 -14.53
C ALA A 146 -0.34 24.06 -13.58
N ALA A 147 -0.69 23.46 -12.43
CA ALA A 147 -1.56 24.13 -11.46
C ALA A 147 -0.93 25.42 -10.89
N VAL A 148 0.39 25.45 -10.73
CA VAL A 148 1.11 26.64 -10.26
C VAL A 148 1.21 27.71 -11.35
N GLU A 149 1.49 27.32 -12.60
CA GLU A 149 1.55 28.22 -13.75
C GLU A 149 0.22 28.93 -14.00
N GLU A 150 -0.89 28.20 -13.88
CA GLU A 150 -2.25 28.73 -14.01
C GLU A 150 -2.73 29.48 -12.76
N GLY A 151 -1.89 29.61 -11.73
CA GLY A 151 -2.23 30.32 -10.49
C GLY A 151 -3.34 29.67 -9.66
N VAL A 152 -3.62 28.38 -9.86
CA VAL A 152 -4.63 27.64 -9.09
C VAL A 152 -4.11 27.48 -7.66
N GLY A 153 -4.84 28.00 -6.67
CA GLY A 153 -4.43 27.95 -5.28
C GLY A 153 -4.38 26.51 -4.74
N THR A 154 -3.20 25.99 -4.41
CA THR A 154 -3.04 24.62 -3.84
C THR A 154 -2.37 24.62 -2.47
N GLN A 155 -2.39 25.76 -1.77
CA GLN A 155 -1.47 26.10 -0.66
C GLN A 155 -1.44 25.05 0.46
N ASN A 156 -2.57 24.39 0.78
CA ASN A 156 -2.64 23.41 1.86
C ASN A 156 -2.24 21.98 1.46
N ASN A 157 -2.25 21.63 0.16
CA ASN A 157 -1.98 20.27 -0.32
C ASN A 157 -0.67 20.15 -1.11
N ALA A 158 -0.04 21.26 -1.51
CA ALA A 158 1.21 21.24 -2.27
C ALA A 158 2.39 20.59 -1.49
N ARG A 159 2.52 20.90 -0.19
CA ARG A 159 3.61 20.37 0.65
C ARG A 159 3.42 18.89 1.00
N PRO A 160 2.25 18.44 1.49
CA PRO A 160 2.00 17.00 1.68
C PRO A 160 2.25 16.16 0.43
N LEU A 161 1.85 16.67 -0.76
CA LEU A 161 2.12 15.99 -2.03
C LEU A 161 3.62 15.90 -2.35
N ALA A 162 4.36 16.99 -2.17
CA ALA A 162 5.81 17.01 -2.37
C ALA A 162 6.52 16.01 -1.45
N ASP A 163 6.17 15.99 -0.16
CA ASP A 163 6.74 15.06 0.82
C ASP A 163 6.43 13.60 0.46
N ALA A 164 5.22 13.31 -0.02
CA ALA A 164 4.83 11.99 -0.48
C ALA A 164 5.61 11.55 -1.74
N LEU A 165 5.82 12.46 -2.70
CA LEU A 165 6.63 12.21 -3.89
C LEU A 165 8.09 11.88 -3.54
N GLU A 166 8.71 12.62 -2.61
CA GLU A 166 10.08 12.35 -2.19
C GLU A 166 10.22 10.96 -1.55
N ARG A 167 9.29 10.59 -0.66
CA ARG A 167 9.27 9.24 -0.07
C ARG A 167 9.10 8.17 -1.14
N PHE A 168 8.16 8.37 -2.07
CA PHE A 168 7.85 7.43 -3.13
C PHE A 168 9.02 7.19 -4.10
N ARG A 169 9.89 8.19 -4.33
CA ARG A 169 11.10 8.04 -5.17
C ARG A 169 12.07 6.98 -4.66
N THR A 170 12.11 6.75 -3.35
CA THR A 170 13.11 5.88 -2.71
C THR A 170 12.67 4.41 -2.64
N VAL A 171 11.41 4.11 -2.89
CA VAL A 171 10.85 2.75 -2.71
C VAL A 171 10.86 1.94 -4.00
N HIS A 172 10.83 0.61 -3.84
CA HIS A 172 10.73 -0.37 -4.93
C HIS A 172 9.25 -0.64 -5.31
N PHE A 173 8.54 0.38 -5.77
CA PHE A 173 7.12 0.30 -6.12
C PHE A 173 6.84 -0.73 -7.22
N ASP A 174 7.50 -0.64 -8.37
CA ASP A 174 7.25 -1.51 -9.53
C ASP A 174 7.45 -2.99 -9.20
N ALA A 175 8.51 -3.30 -8.45
CA ALA A 175 8.81 -4.65 -7.99
C ALA A 175 7.77 -5.16 -6.97
N THR A 176 7.14 -4.26 -6.20
CA THR A 176 6.09 -4.60 -5.23
C THR A 176 4.76 -4.87 -5.92
N VAL A 177 4.37 -4.01 -6.86
CA VAL A 177 3.18 -4.23 -7.70
C VAL A 177 3.30 -5.54 -8.46
N THR A 178 4.44 -5.79 -9.13
CA THR A 178 4.68 -7.04 -9.88
C THR A 178 4.55 -8.28 -9.00
N ALA A 179 5.16 -8.24 -7.81
CA ALA A 179 5.08 -9.36 -6.88
C ALA A 179 3.66 -9.62 -6.38
N PHE A 180 2.91 -8.57 -6.06
CA PHE A 180 1.55 -8.71 -5.55
C PHE A 180 0.53 -9.07 -6.65
N ARG A 181 0.74 -8.65 -7.91
CA ARG A 181 0.00 -9.18 -9.06
C ARG A 181 0.13 -10.69 -9.17
N GLY A 182 1.34 -11.20 -8.95
CA GLY A 182 1.61 -12.64 -8.93
C GLY A 182 0.79 -13.40 -7.89
N LEU A 183 0.28 -12.73 -6.84
CA LEU A 183 -0.56 -13.36 -5.82
C LEU A 183 -2.01 -13.55 -6.25
N ALA A 184 -2.52 -12.78 -7.22
CA ALA A 184 -3.93 -12.81 -7.60
C ALA A 184 -4.39 -14.16 -8.20
N GLY A 185 -3.45 -14.96 -8.74
CA GLY A 185 -3.71 -16.29 -9.29
C GLY A 185 -3.29 -17.46 -8.40
N VAL A 186 -2.83 -17.21 -7.17
CA VAL A 186 -2.35 -18.28 -6.28
C VAL A 186 -3.54 -18.91 -5.56
N ALA A 187 -3.84 -20.16 -5.88
CA ALA A 187 -4.96 -20.90 -5.28
C ALA A 187 -4.72 -21.29 -3.80
N ASP A 188 -3.47 -21.45 -3.40
CA ASP A 188 -3.07 -21.81 -2.02
C ASP A 188 -2.33 -20.64 -1.36
N PRO A 189 -3.02 -19.85 -0.49
CA PRO A 189 -2.42 -18.70 0.17
C PRO A 189 -1.24 -19.07 1.08
N VAL A 190 -1.21 -20.29 1.64
CA VAL A 190 -0.14 -20.76 2.53
C VAL A 190 1.14 -21.02 1.72
N ALA A 191 1.02 -21.49 0.49
CA ALA A 191 2.16 -21.65 -0.41
C ALA A 191 2.91 -20.32 -0.68
N ALA A 192 2.21 -19.19 -0.59
CA ALA A 192 2.74 -17.85 -0.81
C ALA A 192 3.36 -17.18 0.44
N LEU A 193 3.41 -17.84 1.60
CA LEU A 193 4.05 -17.32 2.82
C LEU A 193 5.45 -16.71 2.61
N PRO A 194 6.35 -17.29 1.77
CA PRO A 194 7.65 -16.67 1.50
C PRO A 194 7.57 -15.30 0.84
N GLU A 195 6.54 -15.04 0.01
CA GLU A 195 6.30 -13.72 -0.57
C GLU A 195 5.80 -12.73 0.48
N TYR A 196 5.07 -13.22 1.49
CA TYR A 196 4.59 -12.39 2.58
C TYR A 196 5.70 -11.89 3.50
N GLY A 197 6.73 -12.72 3.69
CA GLY A 197 7.93 -12.37 4.46
C GLY A 197 8.92 -11.45 3.76
N ARG A 198 8.78 -11.18 2.45
CA ARG A 198 9.67 -10.24 1.75
C ARG A 198 9.23 -8.81 2.07
N GLY A 199 10.08 -8.08 2.79
CA GLY A 199 9.85 -6.68 3.21
C GLY A 199 9.47 -5.78 2.04
N ARG A 200 8.20 -5.35 2.03
CA ARG A 200 7.61 -4.45 1.02
C ARG A 200 6.70 -3.39 1.65
N ALA A 201 6.67 -3.34 2.97
CA ALA A 201 5.78 -2.46 3.74
C ALA A 201 6.04 -0.98 3.42
N ASN A 202 7.31 -0.58 3.27
CA ASN A 202 7.68 0.79 2.88
C ASN A 202 7.11 1.20 1.52
N ALA A 203 7.12 0.30 0.53
CA ALA A 203 6.56 0.58 -0.79
C ALA A 203 5.03 0.67 -0.77
N VAL A 204 4.38 -0.17 0.04
CA VAL A 204 2.93 -0.12 0.27
C VAL A 204 2.53 1.19 0.93
N GLU A 205 3.20 1.56 2.02
CA GLU A 205 2.95 2.79 2.77
C GLU A 205 3.18 4.03 1.90
N ALA A 206 4.32 4.12 1.21
CA ALA A 206 4.64 5.25 0.35
C ALA A 206 3.67 5.36 -0.84
N GLY A 207 3.26 4.23 -1.45
CA GLY A 207 2.28 4.22 -2.54
C GLY A 207 0.90 4.69 -2.09
N SER A 208 0.41 4.19 -0.95
CA SER A 208 -0.88 4.61 -0.38
C SER A 208 -0.86 6.08 0.03
N ALA A 209 0.22 6.56 0.64
CA ALA A 209 0.37 7.97 1.01
C ALA A 209 0.40 8.88 -0.21
N LEU A 210 1.10 8.50 -1.29
CA LEU A 210 1.13 9.27 -2.53
C LEU A 210 -0.25 9.32 -3.18
N ARG A 211 -0.98 8.19 -3.25
CA ARG A 211 -2.35 8.15 -3.76
C ARG A 211 -3.24 9.14 -3.02
N ALA A 212 -3.23 9.09 -1.68
CA ALA A 212 -4.07 9.97 -0.87
C ALA A 212 -3.71 11.46 -1.06
N ALA A 213 -2.41 11.78 -1.08
CA ALA A 213 -1.95 13.15 -1.27
C ALA A 213 -2.27 13.67 -2.69
N ALA A 214 -2.12 12.83 -3.72
CA ALA A 214 -2.43 13.18 -5.10
C ALA A 214 -3.94 13.41 -5.29
N ALA A 215 -4.79 12.53 -4.74
CA ALA A 215 -6.24 12.71 -4.78
C ALA A 215 -6.65 14.01 -4.10
N GLY A 216 -6.19 14.26 -2.86
CA GLY A 216 -6.51 15.49 -2.16
C GLY A 216 -6.00 16.76 -2.86
N PHE A 217 -4.86 16.69 -3.55
CA PHE A 217 -4.37 17.78 -4.39
C PHE A 217 -5.30 18.02 -5.59
N LEU A 218 -5.64 16.98 -6.35
CA LEU A 218 -6.50 17.09 -7.53
C LEU A 218 -7.91 17.56 -7.17
N ASP A 219 -8.51 17.03 -6.09
CA ASP A 219 -9.82 17.46 -5.58
C ASP A 219 -9.83 18.96 -5.19
N LEU A 220 -8.70 19.49 -4.73
CA LEU A 220 -8.57 20.92 -4.41
C LEU A 220 -8.43 21.76 -5.68
N VAL A 221 -7.63 21.30 -6.65
CA VAL A 221 -7.48 21.95 -7.95
C VAL A 221 -8.85 22.03 -8.65
N GLU A 222 -9.58 20.92 -8.70
CA GLU A 222 -10.90 20.86 -9.33
C GLU A 222 -11.90 21.82 -8.66
N ARG A 223 -12.00 21.81 -7.33
CA ARG A 223 -12.88 22.73 -6.60
C ARG A 223 -12.54 24.20 -6.85
N ASN A 224 -11.25 24.54 -6.92
CA ASN A 224 -10.83 25.92 -7.13
C ASN A 224 -11.05 26.36 -8.59
N LEU A 225 -10.86 25.47 -9.56
CA LEU A 225 -11.20 25.74 -10.95
C LEU A 225 -12.71 25.93 -11.12
N GLN A 226 -13.53 25.12 -10.46
CA GLN A 226 -14.98 25.26 -10.49
C GLN A 226 -15.44 26.58 -9.86
N ALA A 227 -14.91 26.94 -8.68
CA ALA A 227 -15.22 28.21 -8.03
C ALA A 227 -14.81 29.42 -8.90
N PHE A 228 -13.67 29.33 -9.60
CA PHE A 228 -13.23 30.37 -10.53
C PHE A 228 -14.16 30.48 -11.75
N GLY A 229 -14.60 29.35 -12.30
CA GLY A 229 -15.56 29.31 -13.40
C GLY A 229 -16.92 29.91 -13.03
N ASP A 230 -17.42 29.58 -11.83
CA ASP A 230 -18.69 30.11 -11.31
C ASP A 230 -18.60 31.64 -11.09
N ASP A 231 -17.50 32.14 -10.53
CA ASP A 231 -17.28 33.59 -10.33
C ASP A 231 -17.18 34.33 -11.68
N GLN A 232 -16.47 33.77 -12.67
CA GLN A 232 -16.45 34.35 -14.02
C GLN A 232 -17.83 34.40 -14.66
N SER A 233 -18.58 33.29 -14.60
CA SER A 233 -19.93 33.24 -15.16
C SER A 233 -20.86 34.25 -14.50
N ALA A 234 -20.76 34.43 -13.17
CA ALA A 234 -21.52 35.43 -12.44
C ALA A 234 -21.18 36.85 -12.90
N ARG A 235 -19.89 37.20 -12.98
CA ARG A 235 -19.44 38.52 -13.45
C ARG A 235 -19.86 38.81 -14.89
N THR A 236 -19.75 37.84 -15.79
CA THR A 236 -20.22 38.02 -17.18
C THR A 236 -21.73 38.24 -17.23
N GLY A 237 -22.50 37.55 -16.38
CA GLY A 237 -23.93 37.79 -16.21
C GLY A 237 -24.26 39.19 -15.70
N GLU A 238 -23.52 39.69 -14.70
CA GLU A 238 -23.68 41.05 -14.17
C GLU A 238 -23.35 42.13 -15.22
N VAL A 239 -22.29 41.93 -16.02
CA VAL A 239 -21.92 42.83 -17.12
C VAL A 239 -23.00 42.84 -18.20
N ALA A 240 -23.51 41.66 -18.59
CA ALA A 240 -24.60 41.56 -19.57
C ALA A 240 -25.87 42.26 -19.08
N LYS A 241 -26.20 42.13 -17.79
CA LYS A 241 -27.32 42.85 -17.17
C LYS A 241 -27.11 44.37 -17.19
N SER A 242 -25.91 44.83 -16.84
CA SER A 242 -25.55 46.25 -16.82
C SER A 242 -25.63 46.87 -18.22
N LEU A 243 -25.19 46.13 -19.25
CA LEU A 243 -25.34 46.53 -20.66
C LEU A 243 -26.81 46.68 -21.06
N GLY A 244 -27.68 45.72 -20.69
CA GLY A 244 -29.11 45.82 -20.95
C GLY A 244 -29.78 47.02 -20.27
N GLU A 245 -29.37 47.36 -19.04
CA GLU A 245 -29.85 48.54 -18.32
C GLU A 245 -29.41 49.85 -19.01
N VAL A 246 -28.17 49.91 -19.50
CA VAL A 246 -27.66 51.06 -20.27
C VAL A 246 -28.39 51.21 -21.61
N GLU A 247 -28.62 50.12 -22.34
CA GLU A 247 -29.38 50.16 -23.60
C GLU A 247 -30.82 50.64 -23.38
N ALA A 248 -31.48 50.17 -22.32
CA ALA A 248 -32.82 50.61 -21.96
C ALA A 248 -32.85 52.11 -21.60
N ALA A 249 -31.86 52.59 -20.84
CA ALA A 249 -31.75 54.01 -20.49
C ALA A 249 -31.48 54.89 -21.73
N LEU A 250 -30.61 54.45 -22.64
CA LEU A 250 -30.35 55.15 -23.90
C LEU A 250 -31.58 55.20 -24.80
N ALA A 251 -32.36 54.12 -24.88
CA ALA A 251 -33.61 54.08 -25.63
C ALA A 251 -34.66 55.05 -25.05
N ALA A 252 -34.76 55.13 -23.71
CA ALA A 252 -35.63 56.08 -23.04
C ALA A 252 -35.21 57.53 -23.34
N ILE A 253 -33.92 57.85 -23.21
CA ILE A 253 -33.38 59.17 -23.54
C ILE A 253 -33.66 59.55 -25.00
N ALA A 254 -33.45 58.63 -25.94
CA ALA A 254 -33.73 58.86 -27.36
C ALA A 254 -35.23 59.12 -27.62
N SER A 255 -36.12 58.39 -26.93
CA SER A 255 -37.56 58.61 -27.00
C SER A 255 -37.96 59.98 -26.45
N ASP A 256 -37.39 60.39 -25.32
CA ASP A 256 -37.66 61.68 -24.69
C ASP A 256 -37.16 62.84 -25.56
N LEU A 257 -35.97 62.72 -26.16
CA LEU A 257 -35.44 63.68 -27.14
C LEU A 257 -36.36 63.83 -28.36
N ALA A 258 -36.83 62.73 -28.93
CA ALA A 258 -37.76 62.76 -30.05
C ALA A 258 -39.12 63.41 -29.68
N ALA A 259 -39.57 63.23 -28.44
CA ALA A 259 -40.77 63.88 -27.93
C ALA A 259 -40.57 65.40 -27.74
N MET A 260 -39.41 65.82 -27.23
CA MET A 260 -39.05 67.23 -27.08
C MET A 260 -38.91 67.95 -28.44
N GLU A 261 -38.30 67.31 -29.44
CA GLU A 261 -38.22 67.87 -30.80
C GLU A 261 -39.62 68.08 -31.41
N LYS A 262 -40.54 67.13 -31.21
CA LYS A 262 -41.93 67.29 -31.65
C LYS A 262 -42.66 68.44 -30.94
N GLN A 263 -42.38 68.68 -29.67
CA GLN A 263 -42.96 69.80 -28.92
C GLN A 263 -42.38 71.16 -29.35
N HIS A 264 -41.11 71.21 -29.76
CA HIS A 264 -40.47 72.43 -30.24
C HIS A 264 -40.80 72.80 -31.71
N ALA A 265 -41.28 71.83 -32.50
CA ALA A 265 -41.67 72.03 -33.89
C ALA A 265 -43.16 72.42 -34.08
N ALA A 266 -43.94 72.47 -33.00
CA ALA A 266 -45.36 72.87 -32.96
C ALA A 266 -45.53 74.31 -32.45
#